data_AF-A0A7C1Y3S6-F1
#
_entry.id   AF-A0A7C1Y3S6-F1
#
_cell.length_a   1.000
_cell.length_b   1.000
_cell.length_c   1.000
_cell.angle_alpha   90.00
_cell.angle_beta   90.00
_cell.angle_gamma   90.00
#
_symmetry.space_group_name_H-M   'P 1'
#
loop_
_entity.id
_entity.type
_entity.pdbx_description
1 polymer ?
#
loop_
_entity_poly.entity_id
_entity_poly.type
_entity_poly.pdbx_seq_one_letter_code
_entity_poly.pdbx_strand_id
1 'polypeptide(L)'
;MGLKTPLHGRGFTLIELLVVIAIVALLMGILVPVLRKAREQGKDVVCQNNMRQIGLAANFYAEHYDLYIPRSAEWGGDIKPWFQLFMPFLAQKAVGDDYRSVDIFRCPSYPDKEQTVCYVVNGWRSGNSGGGGMQRVATKLTACERPASTIYLADNEDGPWRTIIKKATDRDVTRCDVFRESHLPMSENRDITGGRRVARARHKNGCNNLYLDWHVEWMAAEAMTSDMWSFER
;
A
#
# COMPACT_ATOMS: atom_id res chain seq x y z
N MET A 1 -51.46 44.87 -39.68
CA MET A 1 -52.34 43.99 -38.91
C MET A 1 -51.62 42.65 -38.77
N GLY A 2 -50.89 42.44 -37.67
CA GLY A 2 -50.04 41.26 -37.48
C GLY A 2 -50.69 40.27 -36.52
N LEU A 3 -51.06 39.09 -37.03
CA LEU A 3 -51.61 37.98 -36.25
C LEU A 3 -50.52 37.39 -35.35
N LYS A 4 -50.66 37.53 -34.03
CA LYS A 4 -49.85 36.82 -33.04
C LYS A 4 -50.40 35.39 -32.90
N THR A 5 -49.66 34.39 -33.33
CA THR A 5 -49.96 32.98 -33.07
C THR A 5 -49.72 32.66 -31.59
N PRO A 6 -50.69 32.04 -30.88
CA PRO A 6 -50.47 31.64 -29.49
C PRO A 6 -49.53 30.43 -29.46
N LEU A 7 -48.38 30.60 -28.80
CA LEU A 7 -47.50 29.49 -28.47
C LEU A 7 -48.21 28.59 -27.45
N HIS A 8 -48.64 27.41 -27.88
CA HIS A 8 -49.17 26.37 -26.99
C HIS A 8 -48.04 25.88 -26.08
N GLY A 9 -47.99 26.38 -24.85
CA GLY A 9 -47.17 25.80 -23.81
C GLY A 9 -47.71 24.42 -23.44
N ARG A 10 -46.95 23.36 -23.72
CA ARG A 10 -47.25 22.01 -23.23
C ARG A 10 -47.10 22.03 -21.70
N GLY A 11 -48.21 21.85 -20.98
CA GLY A 11 -48.19 21.71 -19.52
C GLY A 11 -47.55 20.37 -19.13
N PHE A 12 -46.61 20.40 -18.20
CA PHE A 12 -45.98 19.20 -17.63
C PHE A 12 -46.90 18.61 -16.56
N THR A 13 -47.22 17.32 -16.65
CA THR A 13 -48.09 16.67 -15.66
C THR A 13 -47.29 16.19 -14.46
N LEU A 14 -47.92 16.16 -13.27
CA LEU A 14 -47.30 15.60 -12.06
C LEU A 14 -46.89 14.12 -12.23
N ILE A 15 -47.65 13.36 -13.04
CA ILE A 15 -47.37 11.95 -13.30
C ILE A 15 -46.10 11.79 -14.13
N GLU A 16 -45.89 12.62 -15.16
CA GLU A 16 -44.66 12.59 -15.96
C GLU A 16 -43.43 12.88 -15.10
N LEU A 17 -43.52 13.87 -14.18
CA LEU A 17 -42.45 14.14 -13.22
C LEU A 17 -42.17 12.92 -12.34
N LEU A 18 -43.23 12.31 -11.81
CA LEU A 18 -43.15 11.21 -10.85
C LEU A 18 -42.51 9.96 -11.46
N VAL A 19 -42.86 9.62 -12.70
CA VAL A 19 -42.27 8.46 -13.40
C VAL A 19 -40.78 8.68 -13.66
N VAL A 20 -40.38 9.90 -14.04
CA VAL A 20 -38.96 10.21 -14.31
C VAL A 20 -38.14 10.10 -13.03
N ILE A 21 -38.58 10.67 -11.92
CA ILE A 21 -37.83 10.56 -10.66
C ILE A 21 -37.78 9.11 -10.17
N ALA A 22 -38.84 8.31 -10.40
CA ALA A 22 -38.85 6.90 -10.03
C ALA A 22 -37.79 6.10 -10.81
N ILE A 23 -37.67 6.34 -12.12
CA ILE A 23 -36.66 5.69 -12.97
C ILE A 23 -35.25 6.12 -12.53
N VAL A 24 -35.02 7.43 -12.29
CA VAL A 24 -33.71 7.92 -11.83
C VAL A 24 -33.34 7.33 -10.47
N ALA A 25 -34.28 7.24 -9.53
CA ALA A 25 -34.06 6.64 -8.22
C ALA A 25 -33.68 5.15 -8.33
N LEU A 26 -34.36 4.38 -9.19
CA LEU A 26 -34.04 2.99 -9.47
C LEU A 26 -32.61 2.84 -10.04
N LEU A 27 -32.27 3.64 -11.06
CA LEU A 27 -30.95 3.61 -11.69
C LEU A 27 -29.84 3.99 -10.70
N MET A 28 -30.04 5.04 -9.90
CA MET A 28 -29.09 5.47 -8.88
C MET A 28 -28.90 4.41 -7.79
N GLY A 29 -29.96 3.70 -7.42
CA GLY A 29 -29.90 2.59 -6.46
C GLY A 29 -28.93 1.48 -6.87
N ILE A 30 -28.79 1.22 -8.17
CA ILE A 30 -27.85 0.22 -8.71
C ILE A 30 -26.48 0.83 -9.00
N LEU A 31 -26.42 2.07 -9.49
CA LEU A 31 -25.17 2.68 -9.94
C LEU A 31 -24.20 3.01 -8.80
N VAL A 32 -24.70 3.50 -7.67
CA VAL A 32 -23.87 3.89 -6.52
C VAL A 32 -23.03 2.73 -5.95
N PRO A 33 -23.59 1.54 -5.62
CA PRO A 33 -22.79 0.43 -5.08
C PRO A 33 -21.78 -0.10 -6.10
N VAL A 34 -22.16 -0.17 -7.39
CA VAL A 34 -21.26 -0.62 -8.46
C VAL A 34 -20.09 0.34 -8.62
N LEU A 35 -20.34 1.65 -8.64
CA LEU A 35 -19.30 2.66 -8.78
C LEU A 35 -18.32 2.65 -7.60
N ARG A 36 -18.82 2.43 -6.37
CA ARG A 36 -17.97 2.27 -5.18
C ARG A 36 -17.01 1.09 -5.33
N LYS A 37 -17.52 -0.09 -5.73
CA LYS A 37 -16.71 -1.29 -5.97
C LYS A 37 -15.68 -1.06 -7.08
N ALA A 38 -16.08 -0.45 -8.19
CA ALA A 38 -15.17 -0.12 -9.29
C ALA A 38 -14.05 0.84 -8.84
N ARG A 39 -14.37 1.86 -8.03
CA ARG A 39 -13.38 2.78 -7.48
C ARG A 39 -12.40 2.08 -6.56
N GLU A 40 -12.87 1.18 -5.69
CA GLU A 40 -12.01 0.38 -4.80
C GLU A 40 -11.08 -0.54 -5.58
N GLN A 41 -11.58 -1.18 -6.64
CA GLN A 41 -10.75 -1.97 -7.57
C GLN A 41 -9.72 -1.10 -8.29
N GLY A 42 -10.09 0.10 -8.73
CA GLY A 42 -9.14 1.04 -9.34
C GLY A 42 -8.00 1.45 -8.39
N LYS A 43 -8.32 1.69 -7.11
CA LYS A 43 -7.30 1.97 -6.08
C LYS A 43 -6.35 0.79 -5.85
N ASP A 44 -6.88 -0.44 -5.85
CA ASP A 44 -6.09 -1.67 -5.75
C ASP A 44 -5.11 -1.82 -6.92
N VAL A 45 -5.57 -1.61 -8.16
CA VAL A 45 -4.72 -1.63 -9.36
C VAL A 45 -3.59 -0.60 -9.28
N VAL A 46 -3.89 0.63 -8.84
CA VAL A 46 -2.86 1.67 -8.65
C VAL A 46 -1.86 1.27 -7.57
N CYS A 47 -2.32 0.69 -6.45
CA CYS A 47 -1.44 0.20 -5.39
C CYS A 47 -0.48 -0.90 -5.89
N GLN A 48 -0.99 -1.88 -6.63
CA GLN A 48 -0.16 -2.93 -7.22
C GLN A 48 0.85 -2.36 -8.22
N ASN A 49 0.44 -1.38 -9.04
CA ASN A 49 1.34 -0.72 -9.98
C ASN A 49 2.43 0.09 -9.27
N ASN A 50 2.12 0.74 -8.15
CA ASN A 50 3.11 1.40 -7.30
C ASN A 50 4.14 0.40 -6.77
N MET A 51 3.69 -0.73 -6.22
CA MET A 51 4.59 -1.79 -5.75
C MET A 51 5.47 -2.36 -6.87
N ARG A 52 4.94 -2.56 -8.09
CA ARG A 52 5.75 -3.02 -9.24
C ARG A 52 6.85 -2.03 -9.58
N GLN A 53 6.54 -0.73 -9.60
CA GLN A 53 7.55 0.30 -9.84
C GLN A 53 8.60 0.36 -8.72
N ILE A 54 8.19 0.12 -7.46
CA ILE A 54 9.15 -0.03 -6.35
C ILE A 54 10.02 -1.28 -6.56
N GLY A 55 9.45 -2.39 -7.00
CA GLY A 55 10.19 -3.62 -7.33
C GLY A 55 11.22 -3.40 -8.44
N LEU A 56 10.88 -2.64 -9.48
CA LEU A 56 11.85 -2.23 -10.51
C LEU A 56 12.98 -1.37 -9.94
N ALA A 57 12.65 -0.39 -9.08
CA ALA A 57 13.67 0.43 -8.41
C ALA A 57 14.57 -0.39 -7.48
N ALA A 58 14.00 -1.37 -6.77
CA ALA A 58 14.72 -2.30 -5.92
C ALA A 58 15.63 -3.23 -6.74
N ASN A 59 15.17 -3.66 -7.92
CA ASN A 59 16.00 -4.44 -8.85
C ASN A 59 17.20 -3.62 -9.36
N PHE A 60 16.97 -2.38 -9.81
CA PHE A 60 18.07 -1.50 -10.23
C PHE A 60 19.04 -1.17 -9.10
N TYR A 61 18.52 -0.98 -7.88
CA TYR A 61 19.36 -0.84 -6.69
C TYR A 61 20.23 -2.09 -6.51
N ALA A 62 19.62 -3.28 -6.54
CA ALA A 62 20.35 -4.54 -6.37
C ALA A 62 21.45 -4.70 -7.43
N GLU A 63 21.16 -4.44 -8.71
CA GLU A 63 22.15 -4.48 -9.79
C GLU A 63 23.32 -3.50 -9.56
N HIS A 64 23.04 -2.30 -9.04
CA HIS A 64 24.07 -1.29 -8.77
C HIS A 64 24.95 -1.62 -7.56
N TYR A 65 24.42 -2.38 -6.59
CA TYR A 65 25.08 -2.68 -5.32
C TYR A 65 25.32 -4.19 -5.13
N ASP A 66 25.89 -4.88 -6.12
CA ASP A 66 26.31 -6.30 -6.03
C ASP A 66 25.23 -7.29 -5.56
N LEU A 67 24.00 -7.05 -5.99
CA LEU A 67 22.77 -7.78 -5.63
C LEU A 67 22.36 -7.64 -4.16
N TYR A 68 22.85 -6.63 -3.44
CA TYR A 68 22.37 -6.33 -2.09
C TYR A 68 21.08 -5.54 -2.12
N ILE A 69 20.13 -5.92 -1.26
CA ILE A 69 18.87 -5.20 -1.07
C ILE A 69 18.75 -4.70 0.37
N PRO A 70 18.17 -3.51 0.59
CA PRO A 70 17.92 -3.01 1.93
C PRO A 70 16.79 -3.81 2.60
N ARG A 71 16.91 -4.02 3.91
CA ARG A 71 15.97 -4.82 4.72
C ARG A 71 15.43 -4.06 5.93
N SER A 72 15.74 -2.77 6.03
CA SER A 72 15.37 -1.94 7.19
C SER A 72 15.04 -0.51 6.79
N ALA A 73 14.20 0.10 7.63
CA ALA A 73 13.93 1.52 7.69
C ALA A 73 14.61 2.10 8.95
N GLU A 74 15.92 1.83 9.12
CA GLU A 74 16.67 2.23 10.32
C GLU A 74 16.65 3.76 10.50
N TRP A 75 16.37 4.22 11.73
CA TRP A 75 16.38 5.64 12.09
C TRP A 75 17.71 6.01 12.74
N GLY A 76 18.34 7.08 12.23
CA GLY A 76 19.55 7.67 12.83
C GLY A 76 20.80 6.80 12.78
N GLY A 77 20.77 5.67 12.05
CA GLY A 77 21.94 4.84 11.78
C GLY A 77 22.71 5.30 10.53
N ASP A 78 23.82 4.63 10.24
CA ASP A 78 24.67 4.92 9.07
C ASP A 78 23.95 4.60 7.73
N ILE A 79 22.87 3.81 7.78
CA ILE A 79 22.11 3.36 6.62
C ILE A 79 20.78 4.13 6.56
N LYS A 80 20.53 4.77 5.42
CA LYS A 80 19.24 5.43 5.14
C LYS A 80 18.10 4.42 5.04
N PRO A 81 16.85 4.80 5.38
CA PRO A 81 15.69 3.96 5.15
C PRO A 81 15.56 3.46 3.70
N TRP A 82 15.07 2.23 3.53
CA TRP A 82 14.96 1.56 2.22
C TRP A 82 14.31 2.43 1.12
N PHE A 83 13.25 3.19 1.44
CA PHE A 83 12.56 4.01 0.44
C PHE A 83 13.39 5.21 -0.02
N GLN A 84 14.26 5.75 0.85
CA GLN A 84 15.22 6.79 0.45
C GLN A 84 16.30 6.23 -0.48
N LEU A 85 16.72 4.99 -0.23
CA LEU A 85 17.72 4.29 -1.05
C LEU A 85 17.22 4.01 -2.47
N PHE A 86 15.91 3.85 -2.66
CA PHE A 86 15.30 3.66 -3.97
C PHE A 86 15.05 4.95 -4.75
N MET A 87 15.04 6.12 -4.09
CA MET A 87 14.77 7.41 -4.75
C MET A 87 15.61 7.70 -6.00
N PRO A 88 16.93 7.42 -6.05
CA PRO A 88 17.74 7.66 -7.25
C PRO A 88 17.29 6.85 -8.47
N PHE A 89 16.59 5.73 -8.25
CA PHE A 89 16.11 4.81 -9.27
C PHE A 89 14.66 5.06 -9.67
N LEU A 90 14.04 6.11 -9.10
CA LEU A 90 12.66 6.50 -9.34
C LEU A 90 12.60 7.79 -10.15
N ALA A 91 11.57 7.93 -10.99
CA ALA A 91 11.34 9.16 -11.75
C ALA A 91 10.83 10.31 -10.86
N GLN A 92 10.22 10.00 -9.71
CA GLN A 92 9.65 10.97 -8.79
C GLN A 92 10.73 11.50 -7.83
N LYS A 93 10.58 12.76 -7.40
CA LYS A 93 11.52 13.41 -6.48
C LYS A 93 10.78 13.90 -5.23
N ALA A 94 11.42 13.71 -4.08
CA ALA A 94 10.99 14.28 -2.80
C ALA A 94 11.36 15.77 -2.75
N VAL A 95 10.62 16.54 -1.95
CA VAL A 95 10.94 17.95 -1.68
C VAL A 95 11.68 18.02 -0.34
N GLY A 96 13.01 18.04 -0.39
CA GLY A 96 13.84 17.88 0.81
C GLY A 96 13.60 16.50 1.45
N ASP A 97 13.22 16.46 2.73
CA ASP A 97 12.88 15.24 3.46
C ASP A 97 11.37 14.93 3.52
N ASP A 98 10.56 15.68 2.77
CA ASP A 98 9.12 15.45 2.63
C ASP A 98 8.83 14.56 1.42
N TYR A 99 8.22 13.40 1.69
CA TYR A 99 7.90 12.37 0.70
C TYR A 99 6.41 12.38 0.33
N ARG A 100 5.61 13.36 0.78
CA ARG A 100 4.17 13.44 0.44
C ARG A 100 3.93 13.67 -1.06
N SER A 101 4.91 14.24 -1.77
CA SER A 101 4.89 14.40 -3.24
C SER A 101 5.29 13.14 -4.00
N VAL A 102 5.72 12.08 -3.29
CA VAL A 102 6.18 10.82 -3.87
C VAL A 102 5.04 9.81 -3.77
N ASP A 103 4.16 9.84 -4.77
CA ASP A 103 2.95 9.03 -4.85
C ASP A 103 3.23 7.53 -4.90
N ILE A 104 4.41 7.13 -5.38
CA ILE A 104 4.76 5.71 -5.52
C ILE A 104 4.85 4.98 -4.17
N PHE A 105 5.17 5.67 -3.07
CA PHE A 105 5.20 5.08 -1.73
C PHE A 105 3.84 5.14 -1.02
N ARG A 106 2.82 5.69 -1.67
CA ARG A 106 1.51 5.95 -1.06
C ARG A 106 0.45 5.05 -1.68
N CYS A 107 -0.24 4.31 -0.83
CA CYS A 107 -1.39 3.53 -1.24
C CYS A 107 -2.64 4.43 -1.28
N PRO A 108 -3.39 4.50 -2.40
CA PRO A 108 -4.58 5.34 -2.51
C PRO A 108 -5.72 4.89 -1.57
N SER A 109 -5.69 3.64 -1.09
CA SER A 109 -6.60 3.08 -0.09
C SER A 109 -6.16 3.33 1.36
N TYR A 110 -4.98 3.91 1.60
CA TYR A 110 -4.58 4.29 2.95
C TYR A 110 -5.49 5.45 3.45
N PRO A 111 -6.09 5.36 4.65
CA PRO A 111 -7.07 6.35 5.11
C PRO A 111 -6.48 7.74 5.33
N ASP A 112 -5.34 7.80 6.02
CA ASP A 112 -4.66 9.07 6.32
C ASP A 112 -3.81 9.55 5.12
N LYS A 113 -4.07 10.77 4.65
CA LYS A 113 -3.37 11.34 3.49
C LYS A 113 -2.04 11.98 3.84
N GLU A 114 -1.75 12.23 5.11
CA GLU A 114 -0.45 12.74 5.55
C GLU A 114 0.62 11.64 5.59
N GLN A 115 0.23 10.36 5.55
CA GLN A 115 1.17 9.24 5.47
C GLN A 115 1.98 9.29 4.17
N THR A 116 3.31 9.26 4.31
CA THR A 116 4.24 9.24 3.17
C THR A 116 4.63 7.85 2.72
N VAL A 117 4.71 6.89 3.63
CA VAL A 117 5.13 5.50 3.34
C VAL A 117 4.04 4.52 3.78
N CYS A 118 3.30 4.00 2.81
CA CYS A 118 2.18 3.10 3.02
C CYS A 118 2.56 1.62 2.85
N TYR A 119 3.85 1.30 2.86
CA TYR A 119 4.38 -0.06 2.72
C TYR A 119 5.34 -0.41 3.84
N VAL A 120 5.39 -1.70 4.18
CA VAL A 120 6.34 -2.25 5.15
C VAL A 120 7.31 -3.18 4.45
N VAL A 121 8.57 -3.18 4.86
CA VAL A 121 9.65 -4.01 4.32
C VAL A 121 9.91 -5.22 5.20
N ASN A 122 10.32 -6.31 4.56
CA ASN A 122 10.81 -7.49 5.23
C ASN A 122 12.14 -7.17 5.93
N GLY A 123 12.10 -7.11 7.26
CA GLY A 123 13.27 -6.94 8.11
C GLY A 123 13.56 -8.16 8.97
N TRP A 124 13.05 -9.34 8.60
CA TRP A 124 13.29 -10.55 9.37
C TRP A 124 14.75 -10.97 9.26
N ARG A 125 15.42 -11.08 10.41
CA ARG A 125 16.81 -11.54 10.48
C ARG A 125 16.89 -13.02 10.13
N SER A 126 17.86 -13.33 9.27
CA SER A 126 18.12 -14.71 8.86
C SER A 126 18.78 -15.54 9.97
N GLY A 127 18.44 -16.84 10.03
CA GLY A 127 18.95 -17.78 11.02
C GLY A 127 18.31 -17.76 12.42
N ASN A 128 17.34 -16.87 12.71
CA ASN A 128 16.65 -16.88 14.02
C ASN A 128 15.35 -17.69 13.96
N SER A 129 15.44 -18.95 14.39
CA SER A 129 14.29 -19.86 14.51
C SER A 129 13.40 -19.43 15.68
N GLY A 130 12.39 -18.59 15.41
CA GLY A 130 11.27 -18.34 16.34
C GLY A 130 11.40 -17.16 17.31
N GLY A 131 12.56 -16.48 17.38
CA GLY A 131 12.72 -15.24 18.13
C GLY A 131 12.82 -14.05 17.18
N GLY A 132 11.82 -13.18 17.12
CA GLY A 132 11.87 -11.99 16.24
C GLY A 132 13.19 -11.21 16.36
N GLY A 133 13.68 -10.68 15.24
CA GLY A 133 14.96 -9.97 15.18
C GLY A 133 15.07 -9.15 13.91
N MET A 134 15.49 -7.89 14.03
CA MET A 134 15.58 -6.95 12.91
C MET A 134 16.88 -7.13 12.13
N GLN A 135 16.76 -7.33 10.82
CA GLN A 135 17.85 -7.33 9.86
C GLN A 135 18.26 -5.88 9.57
N ARG A 136 19.34 -5.42 10.19
CA ARG A 136 19.79 -4.02 10.06
C ARG A 136 20.69 -3.76 8.86
N VAL A 137 21.31 -4.80 8.33
CA VAL A 137 22.23 -4.73 7.18
C VAL A 137 21.58 -5.29 5.93
N ALA A 138 21.98 -4.74 4.78
CA ALA A 138 21.54 -5.23 3.49
C ALA A 138 21.87 -6.72 3.32
N THR A 139 21.00 -7.44 2.62
CA THR A 139 21.15 -8.87 2.37
C THR A 139 21.29 -9.09 0.88
N LYS A 140 22.16 -10.01 0.49
CA LYS A 140 22.32 -10.38 -0.92
C LYS A 140 21.10 -11.16 -1.39
N LEU A 141 20.54 -10.80 -2.54
CA LEU A 141 19.34 -11.43 -3.10
C LEU A 141 19.56 -12.93 -3.33
N THR A 142 20.77 -13.34 -3.71
CA THR A 142 21.17 -14.75 -3.91
C THR A 142 21.15 -15.60 -2.64
N ALA A 143 21.04 -14.98 -1.47
CA ALA A 143 20.86 -15.70 -0.21
C ALA A 143 19.42 -16.19 -0.01
N CYS A 144 18.46 -15.69 -0.81
CA CYS A 144 17.08 -16.17 -0.74
C CYS A 144 16.90 -17.44 -1.56
N GLU A 145 16.43 -18.51 -0.91
CA GLU A 145 16.21 -19.80 -1.56
C GLU A 145 14.96 -19.81 -2.45
N ARG A 146 13.91 -19.04 -2.08
CA ARG A 146 12.59 -19.08 -2.72
C ARG A 146 12.03 -17.69 -3.04
N PRO A 147 12.70 -16.88 -3.89
CA PRO A 147 12.36 -15.47 -4.09
C PRO A 147 10.91 -15.22 -4.55
N ALA A 148 10.34 -16.13 -5.35
CA ALA A 148 8.95 -16.07 -5.82
C ALA A 148 7.88 -16.38 -4.75
N SER A 149 8.29 -16.72 -3.53
CA SER A 149 7.35 -16.99 -2.42
C SER A 149 7.74 -16.29 -1.11
N THR A 150 8.84 -15.52 -1.15
CA THR A 150 9.28 -14.70 -0.03
C THR A 150 8.86 -13.25 -0.25
N ILE A 151 8.02 -12.75 0.65
CA ILE A 151 7.51 -11.38 0.64
C ILE A 151 8.65 -10.42 0.97
N TYR A 152 8.82 -9.40 0.14
CA TYR A 152 9.73 -8.29 0.36
C TYR A 152 9.04 -7.05 0.92
N LEU A 153 7.93 -6.62 0.31
CA LEU A 153 7.09 -5.53 0.82
C LEU A 153 5.63 -5.97 0.96
N ALA A 154 4.91 -5.36 1.89
CA ALA A 154 3.45 -5.50 1.98
C ALA A 154 2.79 -4.16 2.31
N ASP A 155 1.47 -4.06 2.13
CA ASP A 155 0.73 -2.87 2.56
C ASP A 155 0.87 -2.65 4.08
N ASN A 156 1.05 -1.38 4.44
CA ASN A 156 1.16 -0.96 5.82
C ASN A 156 -0.23 -0.83 6.48
N GLU A 157 -0.36 -1.34 7.69
CA GLU A 157 -1.58 -1.27 8.49
C GLU A 157 -1.85 0.17 8.95
N ASP A 158 -3.13 0.53 9.02
CA ASP A 158 -3.57 1.79 9.62
C ASP A 158 -4.29 1.53 10.95
N GLY A 159 -4.38 2.56 11.77
CA GLY A 159 -5.13 2.50 13.01
C GLY A 159 -4.72 3.60 13.98
N PRO A 160 -5.52 3.86 15.02
CA PRO A 160 -5.25 4.91 15.99
C PRO A 160 -3.95 4.71 16.78
N TRP A 161 -3.43 3.48 16.85
CA TRP A 161 -2.14 3.17 17.49
C TRP A 161 -0.94 3.32 16.55
N ARG A 162 -1.18 3.51 15.25
CA ARG A 162 -0.13 3.68 14.25
C ARG A 162 0.21 5.16 14.14
N THR A 163 1.49 5.46 14.16
CA THR A 163 1.97 6.82 13.90
C THR A 163 2.00 7.12 12.42
N ILE A 164 1.60 8.34 12.10
CA ILE A 164 1.69 8.85 10.75
C ILE A 164 3.11 9.34 10.50
N ILE A 165 3.76 8.72 9.53
CA ILE A 165 5.10 9.07 9.07
C ILE A 165 4.94 10.16 8.02
N LYS A 166 5.51 11.33 8.29
CA LYS A 166 5.43 12.51 7.42
C LYS A 166 6.78 12.83 6.79
N LYS A 167 7.87 12.48 7.46
CA LYS A 167 9.25 12.75 7.03
C LYS A 167 10.11 11.52 7.18
N ALA A 168 11.13 11.41 6.35
CA ALA A 168 12.09 10.31 6.46
C ALA A 168 12.93 10.35 7.75
N THR A 169 13.04 11.53 8.37
CA THR A 169 13.72 11.73 9.66
C THR A 169 12.85 11.37 10.86
N ASP A 170 11.57 11.03 10.67
CA ASP A 170 10.69 10.64 11.77
C ASP A 170 11.20 9.35 12.41
N ARG A 171 11.35 9.34 13.75
CA ARG A 171 11.84 8.17 14.51
C ARG A 171 11.07 6.89 14.22
N ASP A 172 9.79 7.08 13.92
CA ASP A 172 8.83 6.02 13.77
C ASP A 172 8.84 5.40 12.36
N VAL A 173 9.75 5.83 11.48
CA VAL A 173 10.05 5.19 10.19
C VAL A 173 10.43 3.72 10.35
N THR A 174 11.12 3.36 11.44
CA THR A 174 11.43 1.97 11.86
C THR A 174 10.19 1.08 12.08
N ARG A 175 9.00 1.68 12.15
CA ARG A 175 7.71 0.96 12.21
C ARG A 175 7.23 0.49 10.84
N CYS A 176 8.00 0.75 9.79
CA CYS A 176 7.78 0.18 8.47
C CYS A 176 8.53 -1.15 8.26
N ASP A 177 9.05 -1.78 9.31
CA ASP A 177 9.81 -3.04 9.19
C ASP A 177 9.03 -4.24 9.77
N VAL A 178 9.05 -5.40 9.12
CA VAL A 178 8.40 -6.64 9.59
C VAL A 178 9.47 -7.65 10.00
N PHE A 179 9.50 -8.02 11.27
CA PHE A 179 10.58 -8.87 11.82
C PHE A 179 10.15 -9.74 13.01
N ARG A 180 8.85 -9.85 13.26
CA ARG A 180 8.24 -10.68 14.30
C ARG A 180 6.80 -11.00 13.94
N GLU A 181 6.27 -12.07 14.49
CA GLU A 181 4.92 -12.56 14.17
C GLU A 181 3.81 -11.58 14.55
N SER A 182 4.00 -10.81 15.62
CA SER A 182 3.01 -9.80 16.03
C SER A 182 2.83 -8.65 15.02
N HIS A 183 3.73 -8.53 14.04
CA HIS A 183 3.58 -7.56 12.95
C HIS A 183 2.65 -8.06 11.83
N LEU A 184 2.34 -9.35 11.77
CA LEU A 184 1.58 -9.97 10.69
C LEU A 184 0.06 -9.70 10.81
N PRO A 185 -0.70 -9.84 9.71
CA PRO A 185 -2.11 -9.42 9.63
C PRO A 185 -3.01 -10.03 10.70
N MET A 186 -2.76 -11.28 11.08
CA MET A 186 -3.57 -12.03 12.04
C MET A 186 -3.27 -11.70 13.50
N SER A 187 -2.22 -10.93 13.80
CA SER A 187 -1.96 -10.52 15.18
C SER A 187 -3.00 -9.52 15.69
N GLU A 188 -3.54 -9.76 16.88
CA GLU A 188 -4.40 -8.80 17.59
C GLU A 188 -3.61 -7.72 18.34
N ASN A 189 -2.28 -7.79 18.36
CA ASN A 189 -1.48 -6.80 19.04
C ASN A 189 -1.57 -5.44 18.32
N ARG A 190 -2.01 -4.41 19.05
CA ARG A 190 -2.16 -3.03 18.58
C ARG A 190 -1.26 -2.06 19.35
N ASP A 191 -0.17 -2.57 19.91
CA ASP A 191 0.86 -1.73 20.48
C ASP A 191 1.59 -0.93 19.39
N ILE A 192 2.01 0.27 19.73
CA ILE A 192 2.74 1.18 18.82
C ILE A 192 4.11 0.61 18.40
N THR A 193 4.74 -0.20 19.25
CA THR A 193 6.10 -0.71 19.04
C THR A 193 6.08 -2.10 18.44
N GLY A 194 5.37 -3.03 19.07
CA GLY A 194 5.33 -4.44 18.70
C GLY A 194 4.05 -4.90 18.01
N GLY A 195 3.07 -4.01 17.83
CA GLY A 195 1.79 -4.37 17.22
C GLY A 195 1.87 -4.62 15.72
N ARG A 196 0.71 -4.93 15.16
CA ARG A 196 0.54 -5.25 13.75
C ARG A 196 1.02 -4.13 12.84
N ARG A 197 1.78 -4.52 11.80
CA ARG A 197 2.35 -3.62 10.81
C ARG A 197 1.88 -3.89 9.40
N VAL A 198 1.64 -5.16 9.06
CA VAL A 198 1.05 -5.53 7.77
C VAL A 198 -0.46 -5.36 7.83
N ALA A 199 -1.05 -4.75 6.80
CA ALA A 199 -2.46 -4.43 6.78
C ALA A 199 -3.34 -5.68 6.77
N ARG A 200 -4.35 -5.71 7.66
CA ARG A 200 -5.36 -6.77 7.68
C ARG A 200 -6.44 -6.57 6.60
N ALA A 201 -6.78 -5.32 6.26
CA ALA A 201 -7.94 -5.03 5.43
C ALA A 201 -7.76 -3.88 4.42
N ARG A 202 -6.55 -3.67 3.88
CA ARG A 202 -6.27 -2.56 2.94
C ARG A 202 -6.98 -2.74 1.60
N HIS A 203 -7.05 -3.96 1.09
CA HIS A 203 -7.69 -4.32 -0.16
C HIS A 203 -8.46 -5.63 0.04
N LYS A 204 -9.80 -5.61 -0.07
CA LYS A 204 -10.65 -6.82 -0.05
C LYS A 204 -10.36 -7.77 1.15
N ASN A 205 -10.19 -7.24 2.37
CA ASN A 205 -9.81 -8.02 3.57
C ASN A 205 -8.45 -8.73 3.45
N GLY A 206 -7.54 -8.12 2.71
CA GLY A 206 -6.16 -8.54 2.57
C GLY A 206 -5.25 -7.37 2.22
N CYS A 207 -4.08 -7.69 1.69
CA CYS A 207 -3.10 -6.72 1.24
C CYS A 207 -2.39 -7.18 -0.03
N ASN A 208 -1.82 -6.23 -0.75
CA ASN A 208 -0.89 -6.50 -1.82
C ASN A 208 0.50 -6.76 -1.22
N ASN A 209 1.25 -7.62 -1.88
CA ASN A 209 2.58 -8.04 -1.48
C ASN A 209 3.50 -8.01 -2.71
N LEU A 210 4.69 -7.44 -2.53
CA LEU A 210 5.78 -7.51 -3.49
C LEU A 210 6.74 -8.61 -3.01
N TYR A 211 7.06 -9.56 -3.88
CA TYR A 211 7.99 -10.64 -3.60
C TYR A 211 9.41 -10.31 -4.07
N LEU A 212 10.38 -11.14 -3.69
CA LEU A 212 11.81 -10.89 -3.96
C LEU A 212 12.23 -11.10 -5.42
N ASP A 213 11.42 -11.80 -6.22
CA ASP A 213 11.53 -11.83 -7.68
C ASP A 213 10.78 -10.66 -8.35
N TRP A 214 10.32 -9.70 -7.55
CA TRP A 214 9.68 -8.45 -7.95
C TRP A 214 8.28 -8.56 -8.53
N HIS A 215 7.63 -9.73 -8.46
CA HIS A 215 6.22 -9.83 -8.79
C HIS A 215 5.34 -9.32 -7.64
N VAL A 216 4.11 -8.91 -7.98
CA VAL A 216 3.14 -8.38 -7.02
C VAL A 216 1.88 -9.23 -7.07
N GLU A 217 1.40 -9.63 -5.90
CA GLU A 217 0.19 -10.42 -5.74
C GLU A 217 -0.66 -9.90 -4.57
N TRP A 218 -1.97 -10.04 -4.68
CA TRP A 218 -2.87 -9.85 -3.56
C TRP A 218 -2.94 -11.12 -2.71
N MET A 219 -2.99 -10.96 -1.38
CA MET A 219 -3.14 -12.07 -0.44
C MET A 219 -4.17 -11.74 0.64
N ALA A 220 -5.01 -12.72 0.97
CA ALA A 220 -5.89 -12.67 2.13
C ALA A 220 -5.08 -12.60 3.43
N ALA A 221 -5.54 -11.83 4.42
CA ALA A 221 -4.83 -11.67 5.69
C ALA A 221 -4.55 -13.01 6.41
N GLU A 222 -5.49 -13.95 6.32
CA GLU A 222 -5.45 -15.27 6.96
C GLU A 222 -4.44 -16.23 6.30
N ALA A 223 -4.12 -16.02 5.03
CA ALA A 223 -3.20 -16.87 4.29
C ALA A 223 -1.72 -16.51 4.54
N MET A 224 -1.45 -15.31 5.08
CA MET A 224 -0.09 -14.83 5.30
C MET A 224 0.51 -15.44 6.57
N THR A 225 1.59 -16.20 6.40
CA THR A 225 2.35 -16.81 7.50
C THR A 225 3.74 -16.19 7.64
N SER A 226 4.39 -16.39 8.79
CA SER A 226 5.77 -15.94 9.03
C SER A 226 6.79 -16.60 8.10
N ASP A 227 6.52 -17.82 7.63
CA ASP A 227 7.39 -18.54 6.69
C ASP A 227 7.54 -17.81 5.35
N MET A 228 6.51 -17.07 4.92
CA MET A 228 6.56 -16.26 3.71
C MET A 228 7.47 -15.02 3.85
N TRP A 229 7.89 -14.69 5.07
CA TRP A 229 8.84 -13.61 5.34
C TRP A 229 10.26 -14.11 5.61
N SER A 230 10.46 -15.43 5.70
CA SER A 230 11.77 -16.05 5.90
C SER A 230 12.62 -15.95 4.64
N PHE A 231 13.91 -15.64 4.82
CA PHE A 231 14.86 -15.49 3.72
C PHE A 231 15.63 -16.79 3.40
N GLU A 232 15.98 -17.59 4.42
CA GLU A 232 16.84 -18.79 4.35
C GLU A 232 16.09 -20.11 4.63
N ARG A 233 14.79 -20.19 4.31
CA ARG A 233 14.01 -21.44 4.39
C ARG A 233 13.10 -21.57 3.20
#